data_AF-A0A946XWN9-F1
#
_entry.id   AF-A0A946XWN9-F1
#
_cell.length_a   1.000
_cell.length_b   1.000
_cell.length_c   1.000
_cell.angle_alpha   90.00
_cell.angle_beta   90.00
_cell.angle_gamma   90.00
#
_symmetry.space_group_name_H-M   'P 1'
#
loop_
_entity.id
_entity.type
_entity.pdbx_description
1 polymer ?
#
loop_
_entity_poly.entity_id
_entity_poly.type
_entity_poly.pdbx_seq_one_letter_code
_entity_poly.pdbx_strand_id
1 'polypeptide(L)' 'MGKFPRTQERKAMQQTSLNIGTIGQKLESARQAKGVTVSEAGQATKILSKFIEAMESDDFGA' A
#
# COMPACT_ATOMS: atom_id res chain seq x y z
N MET A 1 5.22 -49.95 24.07
CA MET A 1 4.34 -49.16 23.18
C MET A 1 4.52 -47.69 23.54
N GLY A 2 5.36 -46.97 22.79
CA GLY A 2 5.64 -45.56 23.06
C GLY A 2 4.49 -44.67 22.60
N LYS A 3 4.09 -43.72 23.45
CA LYS A 3 3.27 -42.57 23.03
C LYS A 3 4.02 -41.31 23.45
N PHE A 4 4.76 -40.75 22.50
CA PHE A 4 5.37 -39.43 22.60
C PHE A 4 4.28 -38.33 22.56
N PRO A 5 4.52 -37.17 23.19
CA PRO A 5 3.47 -36.21 23.55
C PRO A 5 3.04 -35.36 22.34
N ARG A 6 1.75 -35.07 22.20
CA ARG A 6 1.26 -33.98 21.33
C ARG A 6 1.03 -32.73 22.16
N THR A 7 2.14 -32.10 22.54
CA THR A 7 2.14 -30.71 23.01
C THR A 7 2.50 -29.85 21.82
N GLN A 8 1.74 -28.75 21.64
CA GLN A 8 1.80 -27.75 20.57
C GLN A 8 0.82 -27.99 19.42
N GLU A 9 -0.25 -27.21 19.42
CA GLU A 9 -0.72 -26.42 18.26
C GLU A 9 -2.14 -25.91 18.53
N ARG A 10 -2.27 -24.80 19.27
CA ARG A 10 -3.26 -23.73 19.03
C ARG A 10 -2.76 -22.42 19.65
N LYS A 11 -1.54 -22.00 19.28
CA LYS A 11 -1.29 -20.54 19.28
C LYS A 11 -2.08 -20.03 18.09
N ALA A 12 -3.29 -19.54 18.35
CA ALA A 12 -4.02 -18.75 17.38
C ALA A 12 -3.05 -17.64 16.91
N MET A 13 -2.59 -17.73 15.66
CA MET A 13 -1.92 -16.62 15.02
C MET A 13 -2.95 -15.49 15.00
N GLN A 14 -2.81 -14.53 15.90
CA GLN A 14 -3.49 -13.25 15.75
C GLN A 14 -2.90 -12.63 14.49
N GLN A 15 -3.61 -12.77 13.39
CA GLN A 15 -3.24 -12.16 12.13
C GLN A 15 -3.41 -10.65 12.32
N THR A 16 -2.32 -9.98 12.67
CA THR A 16 -2.28 -8.52 12.77
C THR A 16 -2.57 -7.98 11.37
N SER A 17 -3.80 -7.55 11.12
CA SER A 17 -4.16 -6.81 9.92
C SER A 17 -3.49 -5.44 10.01
N LEU A 18 -2.25 -5.35 9.53
CA LEU A 18 -1.55 -4.10 9.33
C LEU A 18 -2.31 -3.30 8.28
N ASN A 19 -3.07 -2.30 8.71
CA ASN A 19 -3.67 -1.33 7.80
C ASN A 19 -2.58 -0.36 7.34
N ILE A 20 -1.85 -0.76 6.30
CA ILE A 20 -0.71 -0.02 5.75
C ILE A 20 -1.12 0.99 4.66
N GLY A 21 -2.41 1.19 4.39
CA GLY A 21 -2.92 2.01 3.29
C GLY A 21 -2.63 1.40 1.91
N THR A 22 -3.25 1.97 0.87
CA THR A 22 -3.02 1.56 -0.53
C THR A 22 -1.70 2.14 -1.07
N ILE A 23 -1.28 1.69 -2.26
CA ILE A 23 -0.13 2.29 -2.94
C ILE A 23 -0.46 3.72 -3.37
N GLY A 24 -1.67 3.98 -3.86
CA GLY A 24 -2.13 5.33 -4.23
C GLY A 24 -2.05 6.31 -3.08
N GLN A 25 -2.55 5.93 -1.89
CA GLN A 25 -2.47 6.76 -0.69
C GLN A 25 -1.03 7.08 -0.28
N LYS A 26 -0.11 6.11 -0.40
CA LYS A 26 1.32 6.33 -0.11
C LYS A 26 1.96 7.28 -1.12
N LEU A 27 1.61 7.14 -2.40
CA LEU A 27 2.10 8.01 -3.46
C LEU A 27 1.64 9.46 -3.23
N GLU A 28 0.34 9.66 -2.99
CA GLU A 28 -0.24 10.96 -2.71
C GLU A 28 0.44 11.61 -1.49
N SER A 29 0.53 10.87 -0.38
CA SER A 29 1.16 11.36 0.85
C SER A 29 2.61 11.78 0.62
N ALA A 30 3.38 10.99 -0.14
CA ALA A 30 4.77 11.30 -0.45
C ALA A 30 4.91 12.53 -1.35
N ARG A 31 4.00 12.74 -2.31
CA ARG A 31 3.97 13.93 -3.14
C ARG A 31 3.61 15.18 -2.31
N GLN A 32 2.57 15.10 -1.50
CA GLN A 32 2.12 16.19 -0.62
C GLN A 32 3.21 16.58 0.40
N ALA A 33 3.90 15.60 1.00
CA ALA A 33 5.00 15.85 1.94
C ALA A 33 6.18 16.60 1.30
N LYS A 34 6.35 16.51 -0.03
CA LYS A 34 7.35 17.27 -0.79
C LYS A 34 6.85 18.66 -1.21
N GLY A 35 5.59 19.01 -0.93
CA GLY A 35 4.97 20.26 -1.38
C GLY A 35 4.79 20.34 -2.90
N VAL A 36 4.74 19.18 -3.58
CA VAL A 36 4.69 19.09 -5.05
C VAL A 36 3.23 18.94 -5.51
N THR A 37 2.83 19.70 -6.52
CA THR A 37 1.52 19.55 -7.18
C THR A 37 1.51 18.36 -8.14
N VAL A 38 0.33 17.86 -8.50
CA VAL A 38 0.19 16.79 -9.53
C VAL A 38 0.82 17.22 -10.86
N SER A 39 0.64 18.49 -11.25
CA SER A 39 1.22 19.02 -12.49
C SER A 39 2.74 19.01 -12.48
N GLU A 40 3.37 19.47 -11.40
CA GLU A 40 4.83 19.44 -11.25
C GLU A 40 5.37 18.00 -11.20
N ALA A 41 4.67 17.09 -10.52
CA ALA A 41 5.00 15.67 -10.52
C ALA A 41 4.95 15.09 -11.95
N GLY A 42 3.96 15.48 -12.75
CA GLY A 42 3.85 15.07 -14.15
C GLY A 42 5.00 15.61 -15.01
N GLN A 43 5.39 16.87 -14.82
CA GLN A 43 6.54 17.46 -15.52
C GLN A 43 7.86 16.77 -15.17
N ALA A 44 8.07 16.43 -13.90
CA ALA A 44 9.29 15.80 -13.40
C ALA A 44 9.42 14.33 -13.83
N THR A 45 8.31 13.59 -13.84
CA THR A 45 8.29 12.14 -14.14
C THR A 45 7.97 11.82 -15.60
N LYS A 46 7.51 12.80 -16.36
CA LYS A 46 6.95 12.63 -17.72
C LYS A 46 5.68 11.76 -17.78
N ILE A 47 5.00 11.59 -16.65
CA ILE A 47 3.70 10.96 -16.56
C ILE A 47 2.63 12.05 -16.72
N LEU A 48 1.61 11.80 -17.54
CA LEU A 48 0.49 12.74 -17.66
C LEU A 48 -0.26 12.85 -16.32
N SER A 49 -0.69 14.06 -15.94
CA SER A 49 -1.38 14.31 -14.66
C SER A 49 -2.54 13.35 -14.41
N LYS A 50 -3.36 13.06 -15.43
CA LYS A 50 -4.48 12.11 -15.33
C LYS A 50 -4.08 10.72 -14.83
N PHE A 51 -2.86 10.27 -15.17
CA PHE A 51 -2.36 8.97 -14.71
C PHE A 51 -1.78 9.04 -13.30
N ILE A 52 -1.27 10.20 -12.89
CA ILE A 52 -0.87 10.42 -11.48
C ILE A 52 -2.11 10.42 -10.59
N GLU A 53 -3.16 11.13 -10.99
CA GLU A 53 -4.45 11.13 -10.29
C GLU A 53 -5.04 9.72 -10.19
N ALA A 54 -5.08 8.98 -11.31
CA ALA A 54 -5.50 7.59 -11.35
C ALA A 54 -4.69 6.68 -10.41
N MET A 55 -3.36 6.86 -10.37
CA MET A 55 -2.49 6.13 -9.43
C MET A 55 -2.79 6.50 -7.97
N GLU A 56 -3.00 7.77 -7.67
CA GLU A 56 -3.29 8.27 -6.31
C GLU A 56 -4.67 7.82 -5.83
N SER A 57 -5.65 7.69 -6.72
CA SER A 57 -7.01 7.23 -6.42
C SER A 57 -7.21 5.71 -6.52
N ASP A 58 -6.16 4.95 -6.87
CA ASP A 58 -6.23 3.52 -7.20
C ASP A 58 -7.27 3.18 -8.30
N ASP A 59 -7.54 4.13 -9.21
CA ASP A 59 -8.53 3.98 -10.29
C ASP A 59 -7.85 3.85 -11.66
N PHE A 60 -7.66 2.62 -12.10
CA PHE A 60 -7.06 2.26 -13.38
C PHE A 60 -8.08 1.79 -14.44
N GLY A 61 -9.38 1.91 -14.14
CA GLY A 61 -10.45 1.33 -14.96
C GLY A 61 -11.07 2.26 -16.00
N ALA A 62 -10.70 3.54 -15.98
CA ALA A 62 -11.30 4.61 -16.78
C ALA A 62 -10.84 4.66 -18.25
#